data_AF-A0A2H0SLG6-F1
#
_entry.id   AF-A0A2H0SLG6-F1
#
_cell.length_a   1.000
_cell.length_b   1.000
_cell.length_c   1.000
_cell.angle_alpha   90.00
_cell.angle_beta   90.00
_cell.angle_gamma   90.00
#
_symmetry.space_group_name_H-M   'P 1'
#
loop_
_entity.id
_entity.type
_entity.pdbx_description
1 polymer ?
#
loop_
_entity_poly.entity_id
_entity_poly.type
_entity_poly.pdbx_seq_one_letter_code
_entity_poly.pdbx_strand_id
1 'polypeptide(L)'
;MRDNPEVVSGVWLAAIPETDFHRPLSSATKVILSTVPQVADLQSAGGKAESVYFNGKMLPVKPCMLAIPSGVVDDDPKASAHRELWEELGVRVSDGGPDALRVQTLEDPTITSQLRGTNGSSKQLTIVGAHMAAFSVSDRMFETMCTHVEEGVSVRLMTLAELVRLVETEPSLLRPSTIALGHILSRQIS
;
A
#
# COMPACT_ATOMS: atom_id res chain seq x y z
N MET A 1 26.21 -9.28 12.78
CA MET A 1 25.89 -7.88 12.47
C MET A 1 24.48 -7.62 12.97
N ARG A 2 24.19 -6.46 13.57
CA ARG A 2 22.81 -6.08 13.90
C ARG A 2 22.27 -5.37 12.65
N ASP A 3 21.25 -5.94 12.03
CA ASP A 3 20.56 -5.29 10.91
C ASP A 3 19.86 -4.04 11.46
N ASN A 4 20.30 -2.87 11.00
CA ASN A 4 19.63 -1.63 11.36
C ASN A 4 18.20 -1.66 10.81
N PRO A 5 17.18 -1.27 11.59
CA PRO A 5 15.82 -1.18 11.09
C PRO A 5 15.79 -0.21 9.92
N GLU A 6 15.19 -0.63 8.82
CA GLU A 6 14.90 0.25 7.70
C GLU A 6 13.74 1.14 8.14
N VAL A 7 14.03 2.42 8.36
CA VAL A 7 13.05 3.43 8.72
C VAL A 7 12.55 4.06 7.43
N VAL A 8 11.25 3.93 7.16
CA VAL A 8 10.65 4.37 5.90
C VAL A 8 9.47 5.29 6.18
N SER A 9 9.38 6.38 5.41
CA SER A 9 8.13 7.12 5.24
C SER A 9 7.46 6.62 3.96
N GLY A 10 6.18 6.24 4.02
CA GLY A 10 5.47 5.63 2.91
C GLY A 10 4.28 6.47 2.44
N VAL A 11 3.98 6.38 1.15
CA VAL A 11 2.74 6.89 0.57
C VAL A 11 1.95 5.75 -0.06
N TRP A 12 0.65 5.71 0.21
CA TRP A 12 -0.29 4.70 -0.30
C TRP A 12 -1.41 5.35 -1.09
N LEU A 13 -1.79 4.73 -2.20
CA LEU A 13 -2.74 5.30 -3.14
C LEU A 13 -4.19 4.85 -2.85
N ALA A 14 -5.11 5.82 -2.76
CA ALA A 14 -6.54 5.58 -2.62
C ALA A 14 -7.30 6.16 -3.83
N ALA A 15 -8.08 5.30 -4.50
CA ALA A 15 -9.05 5.75 -5.49
C ALA A 15 -10.36 6.10 -4.81
N ILE A 16 -10.66 7.39 -4.74
CA ILE A 16 -11.91 7.88 -4.18
C ILE A 16 -12.84 8.27 -5.34
N PRO A 17 -14.13 7.90 -5.31
CA PRO A 17 -15.10 8.48 -6.25
C PRO A 17 -15.04 10.00 -6.19
N GLU A 18 -15.17 10.68 -7.34
CA GLU A 18 -15.09 12.16 -7.44
C GLU A 18 -16.00 12.85 -6.42
N THR A 19 -17.20 12.31 -6.22
CA THR A 19 -18.22 12.82 -5.29
C THR A 19 -17.79 12.83 -3.83
N ASP A 20 -16.86 11.95 -3.45
CA ASP A 20 -16.36 11.79 -2.09
C ASP A 20 -14.96 12.38 -1.91
N PHE A 21 -14.37 12.94 -2.97
CA PHE A 21 -12.99 13.42 -2.97
C PHE A 21 -12.73 14.53 -1.94
N HIS A 22 -13.75 15.33 -1.60
CA HIS A 22 -13.63 16.39 -0.59
C HIS A 22 -13.84 15.90 0.85
N ARG A 23 -14.30 14.66 1.06
CA ARG A 23 -14.60 14.13 2.39
C ARG A 23 -13.34 13.55 3.05
N PRO A 24 -13.23 13.55 4.38
CA PRO A 24 -12.20 12.79 5.08
C PRO A 24 -12.25 11.30 4.69
N LEU A 25 -11.12 10.60 4.85
CA LEU A 25 -11.10 9.14 4.72
C LEU A 25 -12.09 8.53 5.73
N SER A 26 -12.88 7.56 5.28
CA SER A 26 -13.90 6.87 6.07
C SER A 26 -13.90 5.38 5.75
N SER A 27 -14.65 4.59 6.53
CA SER A 27 -14.88 3.17 6.28
C SER A 27 -15.40 2.87 4.85
N ALA A 28 -16.15 3.80 4.25
CA ALA A 28 -16.67 3.69 2.89
C ALA A 28 -15.68 4.11 1.79
N THR A 29 -14.56 4.75 2.15
CA THR A 29 -13.56 5.17 1.17
C THR A 29 -13.00 3.95 0.43
N LYS A 30 -12.95 4.03 -0.90
CA LYS A 30 -12.36 2.98 -1.73
C LYS A 30 -10.85 3.16 -1.83
N VAL A 31 -10.14 2.04 -1.91
CA VAL A 31 -8.71 1.93 -2.18
C VAL A 31 -8.50 0.99 -3.36
N ILE A 32 -7.43 1.23 -4.10
CA ILE A 32 -6.98 0.31 -5.14
C ILE A 32 -6.17 -0.78 -4.47
N LEU A 33 -6.51 -2.04 -4.76
CA LEU A 33 -5.63 -3.17 -4.53
C LEU A 33 -5.13 -3.68 -5.88
N SER A 34 -3.82 -3.82 -6.02
CA SER A 34 -3.18 -4.54 -7.12
C SER A 34 -2.63 -5.87 -6.61
N THR A 35 -2.62 -6.91 -7.45
CA THR A 35 -1.83 -8.10 -7.14
C THR A 35 -0.39 -7.87 -7.56
N VAL A 36 0.52 -7.78 -6.61
CA VAL A 36 1.94 -7.60 -6.88
C VAL A 36 2.66 -8.95 -6.84
N PRO A 37 3.56 -9.23 -7.80
CA PRO A 37 4.49 -10.33 -7.66
C PRO A 37 5.35 -10.10 -6.43
N GLN A 38 5.46 -11.09 -5.56
CA GLN A 38 6.25 -10.94 -4.33
C GLN A 38 7.76 -10.74 -4.57
N VAL A 39 8.22 -10.91 -5.81
CA VAL A 39 9.63 -10.82 -6.23
C VAL A 39 10.22 -9.42 -5.99
N ALA A 40 9.41 -8.36 -6.02
CA ALA A 40 9.87 -6.97 -5.88
C ALA A 40 10.46 -6.64 -4.49
N ASP A 41 9.88 -7.18 -3.40
CA ASP A 41 10.39 -6.94 -2.04
C ASP A 41 11.65 -7.76 -1.72
N LEU A 42 11.79 -8.91 -2.39
CA LEU A 42 12.76 -9.94 -2.05
C LEU A 42 14.11 -9.80 -2.76
N GLN A 43 14.15 -9.09 -3.90
CA GLN A 43 15.40 -8.79 -4.58
C GLN A 43 16.31 -7.88 -3.74
N SER A 44 15.72 -6.97 -2.93
CA SER A 44 16.48 -6.13 -1.99
C SER A 44 17.12 -6.91 -0.83
N ALA A 45 16.63 -8.13 -0.54
CA ALA A 45 17.06 -8.99 0.56
C ALA A 45 17.97 -10.16 0.13
N GLY A 46 18.33 -10.26 -1.16
CA GLY A 46 19.27 -11.27 -1.65
C GLY A 46 18.78 -12.73 -1.58
N GLY A 47 17.47 -12.97 -1.42
CA GLY A 47 16.91 -14.32 -1.32
C GLY A 47 15.39 -14.38 -1.44
N LYS A 48 14.83 -15.58 -1.63
CA LYS A 48 13.38 -15.83 -1.57
C LYS A 48 12.92 -15.80 -0.10
N ALA A 49 11.76 -15.23 0.27
CA ALA A 49 11.17 -15.42 1.60
C ALA A 49 10.09 -16.49 1.56
N GLU A 50 9.94 -17.28 2.63
CA GLU A 50 8.88 -18.27 2.80
C GLU A 50 7.84 -17.84 3.85
N SER A 51 8.20 -16.88 4.73
CA SER A 51 7.30 -16.39 5.77
C SER A 51 7.51 -14.91 6.11
N VAL A 52 6.47 -14.23 6.58
CA VAL A 52 6.55 -12.88 7.16
C VAL A 52 6.08 -12.93 8.61
N TYR A 53 6.80 -12.27 9.52
CA TYR A 53 6.37 -12.14 10.90
C TYR A 53 5.74 -10.76 11.13
N PHE A 54 4.42 -10.75 11.31
CA PHE A 54 3.69 -9.53 11.59
C PHE A 54 2.95 -9.65 12.93
N ASN A 55 3.21 -8.71 13.84
CA ASN A 55 2.58 -8.64 15.16
C ASN A 55 2.60 -9.98 15.93
N GLY A 56 3.75 -10.65 15.95
CA GLY A 56 3.95 -11.94 16.62
C GLY A 56 3.35 -13.16 15.89
N LYS A 57 2.70 -12.98 14.73
CA LYS A 57 2.18 -14.09 13.90
C LYS A 57 3.08 -14.32 12.68
N MET A 58 3.36 -15.59 12.41
CA MET A 58 4.05 -16.02 11.19
C MET A 58 3.02 -16.25 10.08
N LEU A 59 3.20 -15.59 8.94
CA LEU A 59 2.32 -15.66 7.78
C LEU A 59 3.06 -16.33 6.60
N PRO A 60 2.46 -17.32 5.91
CA PRO A 60 3.07 -17.92 4.74
C PRO A 60 3.11 -16.95 3.56
N VAL A 61 4.20 -17.01 2.79
CA VAL A 61 4.44 -16.23 1.56
C VAL A 61 3.68 -16.85 0.39
N LYS A 62 2.92 -16.04 -0.38
CA LYS A 62 2.15 -16.47 -1.56
C LYS A 62 2.74 -15.88 -2.85
N PRO A 63 2.70 -16.59 -4.01
CA PRO A 63 3.33 -16.14 -5.26
C PRO A 63 2.94 -14.73 -5.69
N CYS A 64 1.66 -14.39 -5.50
CA CYS A 64 1.13 -13.05 -5.64
C CYS A 64 0.47 -12.66 -4.33
N MET A 65 0.66 -11.40 -3.93
CA MET A 65 -0.01 -10.80 -2.79
C MET A 65 -0.82 -9.61 -3.26
N LEU A 66 -1.86 -9.28 -2.50
CA LEU A 66 -2.61 -8.05 -2.70
C LEU A 66 -1.90 -6.91 -1.98
N ALA A 67 -1.70 -5.81 -2.66
CA ALA A 67 -1.12 -4.61 -2.09
C ALA A 67 -1.95 -3.39 -2.47
N ILE A 68 -1.98 -2.41 -1.57
CA ILE A 68 -2.28 -1.04 -1.99
C ILE A 68 -1.01 -0.52 -2.66
N PRO A 69 -1.09 0.01 -3.90
CA PRO A 69 0.03 0.67 -4.56
C PRO A 69 0.69 1.68 -3.65
N SER A 70 2.02 1.61 -3.53
CA SER A 70 2.73 2.35 -2.49
C SER A 70 4.20 2.53 -2.77
N GLY A 71 4.72 3.70 -2.42
CA GLY A 71 6.13 4.03 -2.58
C GLY A 71 6.75 4.65 -1.34
N VAL A 72 8.08 4.78 -1.39
CA VAL A 72 8.85 5.51 -0.39
C VAL A 72 8.71 7.01 -0.65
N VAL A 73 8.43 7.77 0.41
CA VAL A 73 8.48 9.22 0.39
C VAL A 73 9.95 9.65 0.46
N ASP A 74 10.39 10.42 -0.54
CA ASP A 74 11.71 11.03 -0.52
C ASP A 74 11.66 12.34 0.27
N ASP A 75 11.23 13.43 -0.37
CA ASP A 75 11.13 14.77 0.23
C ASP A 75 9.69 15.28 0.38
N ASP A 76 8.83 15.01 -0.61
CA ASP A 76 7.43 15.46 -0.64
C ASP A 76 6.48 14.27 -0.90
N PRO A 77 5.59 13.96 0.07
CA PRO A 77 4.57 12.91 -0.10
C PRO A 77 3.72 13.06 -1.35
N LYS A 78 3.44 14.29 -1.79
CA LYS A 78 2.61 14.55 -2.97
C LYS A 78 3.37 14.21 -4.25
N ALA A 79 4.60 14.70 -4.40
CA ALA A 79 5.46 14.33 -5.51
C ALA A 79 5.69 12.81 -5.59
N SER A 80 5.94 12.15 -4.46
CA SER A 80 6.08 10.69 -4.41
C SER A 80 4.80 9.99 -4.88
N ALA A 81 3.62 10.40 -4.42
CA ALA A 81 2.37 9.80 -4.90
C ALA A 81 2.12 10.00 -6.41
N HIS A 82 2.49 11.14 -6.99
CA HIS A 82 2.43 11.32 -8.45
C HIS A 82 3.36 10.35 -9.18
N ARG A 83 4.57 10.12 -8.66
CA ARG A 83 5.50 9.13 -9.22
C ARG A 83 4.89 7.74 -9.16
N GLU A 84 4.41 7.30 -8.00
CA GLU A 84 3.84 5.95 -7.85
C GLU A 84 2.58 5.75 -8.71
N LEU A 85 1.74 6.79 -8.87
CA LEU A 85 0.57 6.73 -9.77
C LEU A 85 0.97 6.48 -11.22
N TRP A 86 2.09 7.06 -11.65
CA TRP A 86 2.61 6.85 -12.99
C TRP A 86 3.30 5.49 -13.12
N GLU A 87 4.17 5.14 -12.19
CA GLU A 87 5.00 3.93 -12.26
C GLU A 87 4.22 2.64 -12.03
N GLU A 88 3.32 2.61 -11.03
CA GLU A 88 2.56 1.40 -10.71
C GLU A 88 1.24 1.29 -11.51
N LEU A 89 0.61 2.42 -11.85
CA LEU A 89 -0.75 2.43 -12.42
C LEU A 89 -0.84 3.07 -13.81
N GLY A 90 0.21 3.71 -14.32
CA GLY A 90 0.21 4.39 -15.62
C GLY A 90 -0.70 5.62 -15.67
N VAL A 91 -1.09 6.17 -14.52
CA VAL A 91 -2.06 7.26 -14.41
C VAL A 91 -1.39 8.59 -14.16
N ARG A 92 -1.86 9.62 -14.87
CA ARG A 92 -1.48 11.01 -14.64
C ARG A 92 -2.67 11.77 -14.07
N VAL A 93 -2.45 12.39 -12.92
CA VAL A 93 -3.38 13.27 -12.23
C VAL A 93 -2.83 14.70 -12.28
N SER A 94 -3.72 15.67 -12.47
CA SER A 94 -3.34 17.09 -12.60
C SER A 94 -3.46 17.81 -11.26
N ASP A 95 -2.56 18.76 -10.97
CA ASP A 95 -2.51 19.43 -9.66
C ASP A 95 -3.70 20.35 -9.33
N GLY A 96 -4.49 20.75 -10.34
CA GLY A 96 -5.55 21.76 -10.20
C GLY A 96 -6.88 21.40 -10.87
N GLY A 97 -7.06 20.13 -11.25
CA GLY A 97 -8.29 19.65 -11.91
C GLY A 97 -9.23 18.88 -10.98
N PRO A 98 -10.38 18.41 -11.48
CA PRO A 98 -11.26 17.47 -10.77
C PRO A 98 -10.54 16.15 -10.41
N ASP A 99 -9.48 15.80 -11.16
CA ASP A 99 -8.58 14.68 -10.88
C ASP A 99 -7.41 15.07 -9.95
N ALA A 100 -7.58 16.06 -9.08
CA ALA A 100 -6.52 16.49 -8.18
C ALA A 100 -6.07 15.38 -7.22
N LEU A 101 -4.80 15.41 -6.84
CA LEU A 101 -4.23 14.53 -5.83
C LEU A 101 -4.28 15.22 -4.46
N ARG A 102 -4.88 14.57 -3.46
CA ARG A 102 -4.93 15.02 -2.07
C ARG A 102 -4.17 14.05 -1.18
N VAL A 103 -3.13 14.55 -0.53
CA VAL A 103 -2.37 13.76 0.45
C VAL A 103 -2.82 14.09 1.86
N GLN A 104 -3.10 13.06 2.64
CA GLN A 104 -3.36 13.14 4.07
C GLN A 104 -2.29 12.34 4.82
N THR A 105 -1.63 12.98 5.79
CA THR A 105 -0.79 12.28 6.76
C THR A 105 -1.67 11.56 7.78
N LEU A 106 -1.39 10.28 8.02
CA LEU A 106 -2.09 9.48 9.01
C LEU A 106 -1.56 9.76 10.42
N GLU A 107 -2.45 9.72 11.40
CA GLU A 107 -2.07 9.87 12.82
C GLU A 107 -1.38 8.59 13.32
N ASP A 108 -0.46 8.73 14.29
CA ASP A 108 0.31 7.63 14.88
C ASP A 108 0.81 6.57 13.85
N PRO A 109 1.56 6.98 12.81
CA PRO A 109 1.90 6.11 11.69
C PRO A 109 2.95 5.03 12.03
N THR A 110 3.42 5.00 13.29
CA THR A 110 4.54 4.16 13.67
C THR A 110 4.13 2.69 13.77
N ILE A 111 4.60 1.89 12.82
CA ILE A 111 4.48 0.43 12.86
C ILE A 111 5.82 -0.22 12.59
N THR A 112 6.15 -1.19 13.42
CA THR A 112 7.33 -2.03 13.27
C THR A 112 6.92 -3.45 12.87
N SER A 113 7.51 -3.96 11.80
CA SER A 113 7.32 -5.30 11.28
C SER A 113 8.68 -6.00 11.11
N GLN A 114 8.71 -7.34 11.19
CA GLN A 114 9.94 -8.11 10.96
C GLN A 114 9.72 -9.08 9.79
N LEU A 115 10.44 -8.85 8.70
CA LEU A 115 10.52 -9.76 7.57
C LEU A 115 11.56 -10.83 7.88
N ARG A 116 11.30 -12.11 7.58
CA ARG A 116 12.30 -13.19 7.67
C ARG A 116 12.50 -13.87 6.31
N GLY A 117 13.74 -13.94 5.86
CA GLY A 117 14.13 -14.66 4.65
C GLY A 117 14.31 -16.16 4.88
N THR A 118 14.32 -16.94 3.79
CA THR A 118 14.51 -18.41 3.84
C THR A 118 15.89 -18.86 4.30
N ASN A 119 16.90 -18.00 4.17
CA ASN A 119 18.25 -18.22 4.67
C ASN A 119 18.40 -17.86 6.16
N GLY A 120 17.31 -17.61 6.88
CA GLY A 120 17.32 -17.17 8.28
C GLY A 120 17.67 -15.71 8.48
N SER A 121 17.86 -14.93 7.40
CA SER A 121 17.98 -13.47 7.50
C SER A 121 16.69 -12.86 8.06
N SER A 122 16.81 -11.72 8.74
CA SER A 122 15.64 -10.97 9.18
C SER A 122 15.84 -9.48 8.96
N LYS A 123 14.89 -8.81 8.33
CA LYS A 123 14.90 -7.37 8.14
C LYS A 123 13.77 -6.75 8.97
N GLN A 124 14.10 -5.78 9.81
CA GLN A 124 13.08 -5.01 10.53
C GLN A 124 12.68 -3.81 9.67
N LEU A 125 11.39 -3.67 9.39
CA LEU A 125 10.78 -2.54 8.72
C LEU A 125 10.07 -1.69 9.76
N THR A 126 10.45 -0.43 9.89
CA THR A 126 9.76 0.54 10.76
C THR A 126 9.20 1.65 9.89
N ILE A 127 7.88 1.73 9.79
CA ILE A 127 7.20 2.87 9.19
C ILE A 127 7.14 3.96 10.26
N VAL A 128 7.60 5.18 9.97
CA VAL A 128 7.57 6.34 10.89
C VAL A 128 6.76 7.52 10.36
N GLY A 129 6.40 7.47 9.08
CA GLY A 129 5.52 8.41 8.40
C GLY A 129 4.63 7.62 7.44
N ALA A 130 3.33 7.85 7.50
CA ALA A 130 2.39 7.21 6.60
C ALA A 130 1.43 8.24 6.01
N HIS A 131 1.38 8.28 4.69
CA HIS A 131 0.56 9.21 3.94
C HIS A 131 -0.41 8.43 3.05
N MET A 132 -1.68 8.82 3.06
CA MET A 132 -2.66 8.36 2.11
C MET A 132 -2.85 9.43 1.05
N ALA A 133 -2.53 9.10 -0.19
CA ALA A 133 -2.78 9.94 -1.34
C ALA A 133 -4.08 9.51 -2.02
N ALA A 134 -5.12 10.30 -1.82
CA ALA A 134 -6.41 10.15 -2.47
C ALA A 134 -6.40 10.86 -3.83
N PHE A 135 -7.03 10.26 -4.83
CA PHE A 135 -7.31 10.90 -6.11
C PHE A 135 -8.68 10.47 -6.62
N SER A 136 -9.32 11.36 -7.40
CA SER A 136 -10.56 11.04 -8.09
C SER A 136 -10.30 10.04 -9.20
N VAL A 137 -11.14 9.00 -9.30
CA VAL A 137 -11.06 8.02 -10.37
C VAL A 137 -12.38 7.97 -11.12
N SER A 138 -12.32 8.29 -12.42
CA SER A 138 -13.41 8.02 -13.36
C SER A 138 -13.38 6.57 -13.84
N ASP A 139 -14.51 6.05 -14.32
CA ASP A 139 -14.60 4.69 -14.87
C ASP A 139 -13.55 4.43 -15.97
N ARG A 140 -13.36 5.41 -16.87
CA ARG A 140 -12.35 5.34 -17.93
C ARG A 140 -10.92 5.29 -17.39
N MET A 141 -10.64 6.02 -16.32
CA MET A 141 -9.32 5.99 -15.67
C MET A 141 -9.09 4.63 -15.00
N PHE A 142 -10.11 4.07 -14.35
CA PHE A 142 -10.05 2.74 -13.78
C PHE A 142 -9.82 1.65 -14.84
N GLU A 143 -10.55 1.70 -15.96
CA GLU A 143 -10.32 0.81 -17.11
C GLU A 143 -8.88 0.90 -17.62
N THR A 144 -8.34 2.12 -17.71
CA THR A 144 -6.95 2.34 -18.12
C THR A 144 -5.98 1.64 -17.18
N MET A 145 -6.16 1.76 -15.86
CA MET A 145 -5.35 1.04 -14.87
C MET A 145 -5.41 -0.47 -15.09
N CYS A 146 -6.61 -1.03 -15.28
CA CYS A 146 -6.79 -2.46 -15.51
C CYS A 146 -6.09 -2.96 -16.79
N THR A 147 -5.90 -2.10 -17.79
CA THR A 147 -5.18 -2.45 -19.04
C THR A 147 -3.69 -2.19 -19.00
N HIS A 148 -3.22 -1.31 -18.10
CA HIS A 148 -1.81 -0.91 -18.03
C HIS A 148 -0.97 -1.86 -17.19
N VAL A 149 -1.60 -2.60 -16.27
CA VAL A 149 -0.90 -3.53 -15.41
C VAL A 149 -0.37 -4.74 -16.19
N GLU A 150 0.81 -5.22 -15.80
CA GLU A 150 1.46 -6.37 -16.42
C GLU A 150 0.57 -7.62 -16.43
N GLU A 151 0.82 -8.53 -17.37
CA GLU A 151 0.06 -9.77 -17.50
C GLU A 151 0.11 -10.60 -16.19
N GLY A 152 -1.07 -10.85 -15.59
CA GLY A 152 -1.18 -11.54 -14.30
C GLY A 152 -1.33 -10.62 -13.08
N VAL A 153 -1.26 -9.29 -13.27
CA VAL A 153 -1.63 -8.30 -12.26
C VAL A 153 -3.11 -7.95 -12.42
N SER A 154 -3.87 -8.05 -11.32
CA SER A 154 -5.27 -7.65 -11.25
C SER A 154 -5.40 -6.42 -10.37
N VAL A 155 -6.19 -5.46 -10.83
CA VAL A 155 -6.53 -4.24 -10.10
C VAL A 155 -7.99 -4.34 -9.67
N ARG A 156 -8.28 -4.04 -8.41
CA ARG A 156 -9.64 -4.03 -7.87
C ARG A 156 -9.84 -2.90 -6.88
N LEU A 157 -11.09 -2.45 -6.76
CA LEU A 157 -11.51 -1.53 -5.72
C LEU A 157 -12.02 -2.30 -4.51
N MET A 158 -11.65 -1.85 -3.33
CA MET A 158 -12.11 -2.37 -2.05
C MET A 158 -12.31 -1.19 -1.10
N THR A 159 -13.31 -1.24 -0.23
CA THR A 159 -13.49 -0.22 0.81
C THR A 159 -12.44 -0.37 1.91
N LEU A 160 -12.15 0.70 2.64
CA LEU A 160 -11.25 0.64 3.80
C LEU A 160 -11.77 -0.32 4.88
N ALA A 161 -13.08 -0.40 5.08
CA ALA A 161 -13.68 -1.38 6.00
C ALA A 161 -13.38 -2.83 5.58
N GLU A 162 -13.52 -3.15 4.28
CA GLU A 162 -13.20 -4.48 3.75
C GLU A 162 -11.71 -4.79 3.86
N LEU A 163 -10.84 -3.81 3.61
CA LEU A 163 -9.39 -3.96 3.78
C LEU A 163 -9.04 -4.29 5.23
N VAL A 164 -9.57 -3.52 6.20
CA VAL A 164 -9.32 -3.76 7.63
C VAL A 164 -9.79 -5.16 8.03
N ARG A 165 -10.98 -5.57 7.59
CA ARG A 165 -11.47 -6.93 7.82
C ARG A 165 -10.54 -7.99 7.21
N LEU A 166 -10.02 -7.76 6.01
CA LEU A 166 -9.12 -8.67 5.33
C LEU A 166 -7.77 -8.82 6.07
N VAL A 167 -7.26 -7.73 6.64
CA VAL A 167 -6.08 -7.73 7.51
C VAL A 167 -6.29 -8.60 8.75
N GLU A 168 -7.48 -8.58 9.33
CA GLU A 168 -7.79 -9.37 10.53
C GLU A 168 -8.01 -10.85 10.23
N THR A 169 -8.71 -11.14 9.13
CA THR A 169 -9.21 -12.48 8.80
C THR A 169 -8.24 -13.29 7.94
N GLU A 170 -7.59 -12.66 6.95
CA GLU A 170 -6.73 -13.33 5.98
C GLU A 170 -5.44 -12.54 5.66
N PRO A 171 -4.64 -12.12 6.65
CA PRO A 171 -3.46 -11.28 6.43
C PRO A 171 -2.41 -11.93 5.51
N SER A 172 -2.38 -13.26 5.40
CA SER A 172 -1.47 -13.97 4.47
C SER A 172 -1.71 -13.69 2.99
N LEU A 173 -2.84 -13.06 2.63
CA LEU A 173 -3.13 -12.62 1.27
C LEU A 173 -2.54 -11.25 0.94
N LEU A 174 -2.09 -10.50 1.95
CA LEU A 174 -1.73 -9.09 1.83
C LEU A 174 -0.22 -8.89 1.94
N ARG A 175 0.29 -7.89 1.21
CA ARG A 175 1.67 -7.44 1.36
C ARG A 175 1.89 -6.88 2.77
N PRO A 176 3.08 -7.08 3.40
CA PRO A 176 3.32 -6.62 4.76
C PRO A 176 3.11 -5.12 4.99
N SER A 177 3.41 -4.28 4.00
CA SER A 177 3.14 -2.83 4.05
C SER A 177 1.63 -2.51 4.06
N THR A 178 0.83 -3.31 3.35
CA THR A 178 -0.65 -3.18 3.33
C THR A 178 -1.27 -3.66 4.63
N ILE A 179 -0.72 -4.71 5.25
CA ILE A 179 -1.10 -5.15 6.60
C ILE A 179 -0.82 -4.03 7.61
N ALA A 180 0.38 -3.45 7.58
CA ALA A 180 0.75 -2.34 8.43
C ALA A 180 -0.22 -1.16 8.26
N LEU A 181 -0.45 -0.72 7.02
CA LEU A 181 -1.40 0.35 6.75
C LEU A 181 -2.79 0.03 7.29
N GLY A 182 -3.31 -1.18 7.08
CA GLY A 182 -4.63 -1.57 7.59
C GLY A 182 -4.74 -1.49 9.12
N HIS A 183 -3.65 -1.76 9.86
CA HIS A 183 -3.62 -1.56 11.31
C HIS A 183 -3.56 -0.08 11.75
N ILE A 184 -2.96 0.80 10.94
CA ILE A 184 -3.01 2.25 11.17
C ILE A 184 -4.44 2.73 10.95
N LEU A 185 -5.03 2.35 9.81
CA LEU A 185 -6.36 2.77 9.40
C LEU A 185 -7.45 2.24 10.33
N SER A 186 -7.33 1.02 10.86
CA SER A 186 -8.34 0.46 11.79
C SER A 186 -8.50 1.25 13.09
N ARG A 187 -7.53 2.10 13.44
CA ARG A 187 -7.59 3.00 14.60
C ARG A 187 -8.25 4.34 14.28
N GLN A 188 -8.37 4.68 13.00
CA GLN A 188 -8.73 6.01 12.51
C GLN A 188 -10.07 6.05 11.78
N ILE A 189 -10.46 4.96 11.12
CA ILE A 189 -11.75 4.87 10.43
C ILE A 189 -12.84 4.43 11.42
N SER A 190 -13.93 5.19 11.47
CA SER A 190 -15.14 4.90 12.25
C SER A 190 -16.25 4.27 11.41
#